data_AF-A0A2G5ZAH3-F1
#
_entry.id   AF-A0A2G5ZAH3-F1
#
_cell.length_a   1.000
_cell.length_b   1.000
_cell.length_c   1.000
_cell.angle_alpha   90.00
_cell.angle_beta   90.00
_cell.angle_gamma   90.00
#
_symmetry.space_group_name_H-M   'P 1'
#
loop_
_entity.id
_entity.type
_entity.pdbx_description
1 polymer ?
#
loop_
_entity_poly.entity_id
_entity_poly.type
_entity_poly.pdbx_seq_one_letter_code
_entity_poly.pdbx_strand_id
1 'polypeptide(L)'
;MATYHLSVKFGGKGKALAHASYITREDKFSQRQDLEHTEHGNMPEWARDEPAHFWQAADAFERANGSTYREIEIALPRELNEAQRLALVRDFVKQETGDKHSWTFAIHNPKASIDGGEQPHAH
;
A
#
# COMPACT_ATOMS: atom_id res chain seq x y z
N MET A 1 14.91 16.75 9.53
CA MET A 1 15.75 16.13 8.47
C MET A 1 14.95 15.00 7.85
N ALA A 2 14.93 14.92 6.53
CA ALA A 2 14.43 13.76 5.81
C ALA A 2 15.22 12.51 6.25
N THR A 3 14.51 11.47 6.66
CA THR A 3 15.08 10.16 7.01
C THR A 3 14.67 9.16 5.96
N TYR A 4 15.65 8.47 5.38
CA TYR A 4 15.38 7.38 4.44
C TYR A 4 14.98 6.11 5.21
N HIS A 5 13.86 5.53 4.83
CA HIS A 5 13.46 4.19 5.26
C HIS A 5 12.80 3.48 4.09
N LEU A 6 13.21 2.23 3.84
CA LEU A 6 12.57 1.30 2.93
C LEU A 6 12.64 -0.08 3.56
N SER A 7 11.49 -0.76 3.64
CA SER A 7 11.43 -2.16 4.06
C SER A 7 10.60 -2.98 3.08
N VAL A 8 11.00 -4.23 2.87
CA VAL A 8 10.27 -5.17 2.02
C VAL A 8 9.82 -6.35 2.86
N LYS A 9 8.52 -6.64 2.80
CA LYS A 9 7.86 -7.70 3.56
C LYS A 9 7.08 -8.59 2.58
N PHE A 10 6.61 -9.74 3.07
CA PHE A 10 5.70 -10.60 2.31
C PHE A 10 4.58 -11.10 3.21
N GLY A 11 3.39 -11.30 2.63
CA GLY A 11 2.30 -12.02 3.28
C GLY A 11 2.12 -13.41 2.69
N GLY A 12 1.90 -14.39 3.55
CA GLY A 12 1.49 -15.74 3.16
C GLY A 12 0.01 -15.81 2.80
N LYS A 13 -0.43 -16.97 2.31
CA LYS A 13 -1.86 -17.26 2.09
C LYS A 13 -2.75 -16.87 3.28
N GLY A 14 -3.86 -16.19 3.00
CA GLY A 14 -4.85 -15.77 4.00
C GLY A 14 -4.53 -14.44 4.69
N LYS A 15 -3.64 -13.64 4.10
CA LYS A 15 -3.20 -12.34 4.64
C LYS A 15 -3.48 -11.17 3.70
N ALA A 16 -3.72 -11.40 2.41
CA ALA A 16 -3.75 -10.34 1.41
C ALA A 16 -4.93 -9.38 1.61
N LEU A 17 -6.16 -9.89 1.69
CA LEU A 17 -7.35 -9.02 1.81
C LEU A 17 -7.30 -8.22 3.11
N ALA A 18 -6.98 -8.90 4.22
CA ALA A 18 -6.86 -8.24 5.52
C ALA A 18 -5.78 -7.14 5.54
N HIS A 19 -4.69 -7.33 4.81
CA HIS A 19 -3.62 -6.32 4.69
C HIS A 19 -4.01 -5.18 3.76
N ALA A 20 -4.64 -5.47 2.62
CA ALA A 20 -5.18 -4.46 1.70
C ALA A 20 -6.16 -3.52 2.43
N SER A 21 -7.16 -4.08 3.12
CA SER A 21 -8.12 -3.29 3.90
C SER A 21 -7.45 -2.51 5.05
N TYR A 22 -6.36 -3.05 5.62
CA TYR A 22 -5.58 -2.34 6.63
C TYR A 22 -4.91 -1.09 6.07
N ILE A 23 -4.22 -1.20 4.93
CA ILE A 23 -3.51 -0.07 4.33
C ILE A 23 -4.48 0.94 3.71
N THR A 24 -5.61 0.52 3.15
CA THR A 24 -6.61 1.45 2.58
C THR A 24 -7.58 2.03 3.60
N ARG A 25 -7.43 1.68 4.89
CA ARG A 25 -8.33 2.05 6.00
C ARG A 25 -9.79 1.67 5.75
N GLU A 26 -10.03 0.56 5.06
CA GLU A 26 -11.37 0.02 4.85
C GLU A 26 -11.91 -0.72 6.08
N ASP A 27 -13.20 -1.03 6.07
CA ASP A 27 -13.90 -1.79 7.10
C ASP A 27 -13.67 -1.25 8.53
N LYS A 28 -13.12 -2.10 9.40
CA LYS A 28 -12.84 -1.83 10.81
C LYS A 28 -11.72 -0.80 11.02
N PHE A 29 -11.01 -0.40 9.96
CA PHE A 29 -9.90 0.54 10.02
C PHE A 29 -10.28 1.98 9.64
N SER A 30 -11.55 2.20 9.24
CA SER A 30 -12.08 3.50 8.77
C SER A 30 -12.04 4.62 9.81
N GLN A 31 -11.85 4.29 11.10
CA GLN A 31 -11.71 5.28 12.17
C GLN A 31 -10.33 5.95 12.23
N ARG A 32 -9.33 5.44 11.49
CA ARG A 32 -8.00 6.06 11.43
C ARG A 32 -8.00 7.21 10.42
N GLN A 33 -7.60 8.39 10.87
CA GLN A 33 -7.61 9.63 10.08
C GLN A 33 -6.23 9.99 9.50
N ASP A 34 -5.36 9.00 9.34
CA ASP A 34 -3.99 9.16 8.84
C ASP A 34 -3.85 8.79 7.36
N LEU A 35 -4.94 8.43 6.67
CA LEU A 35 -4.93 8.10 5.25
C LEU A 35 -4.92 9.38 4.40
N GLU A 36 -3.88 9.52 3.59
CA GLU A 36 -3.74 10.63 2.65
C GLU A 36 -4.27 10.25 1.25
N HIS A 37 -3.91 9.06 0.76
CA HIS A 37 -4.30 8.63 -0.59
C HIS A 37 -4.30 7.10 -0.74
N THR A 38 -5.09 6.57 -1.67
CA THR A 38 -5.03 5.15 -2.09
C THR A 38 -5.22 5.03 -3.58
N GLU A 39 -4.54 4.08 -4.21
CA GLU A 39 -4.82 3.66 -5.60
C GLU A 39 -4.57 2.17 -5.76
N HIS A 40 -5.08 1.63 -6.87
CA HIS A 40 -4.77 0.30 -7.33
C HIS A 40 -4.62 0.31 -8.85
N GLY A 41 -3.96 -0.73 -9.37
CA GLY A 41 -3.73 -0.84 -10.80
C GLY A 41 -3.26 -2.23 -11.20
N ASN A 42 -3.20 -2.45 -12.51
CA ASN A 42 -2.88 -3.74 -13.14
C ASN A 42 -3.77 -4.89 -12.64
N MET A 43 -4.98 -4.58 -12.16
CA MET A 43 -5.94 -5.58 -11.75
C MET A 43 -6.44 -6.37 -12.97
N PRO A 44 -6.64 -7.69 -12.86
CA PRO A 44 -7.26 -8.46 -13.92
C PRO A 44 -8.69 -7.98 -14.15
N GLU A 45 -9.25 -8.23 -15.34
CA GLU A 45 -10.56 -7.69 -15.75
C GLU A 45 -11.68 -7.95 -14.73
N TRP A 46 -11.70 -9.13 -14.12
CA TRP A 46 -12.71 -9.53 -13.14
C TRP A 46 -12.59 -8.83 -11.77
N ALA A 47 -11.48 -8.11 -11.50
CA ALA A 47 -11.26 -7.33 -10.28
C ALA A 47 -10.89 -5.87 -10.57
N ARG A 48 -11.06 -5.40 -11.81
CA ARG A 48 -10.61 -4.06 -12.24
C ARG A 48 -11.24 -2.95 -11.39
N ASP A 49 -12.55 -3.04 -11.17
CA ASP A 49 -13.32 -2.01 -10.47
C ASP A 49 -13.41 -2.28 -8.96
N GLU A 50 -13.07 -3.49 -8.52
CA GLU A 50 -13.15 -3.93 -7.13
C GLU A 50 -11.91 -4.78 -6.77
N PRO A 51 -10.79 -4.13 -6.39
CA PRO A 51 -9.51 -4.80 -6.12
C PRO A 51 -9.57 -5.77 -4.95
N ALA A 52 -10.54 -5.63 -4.04
CA ALA A 52 -10.79 -6.57 -2.95
C ALA A 52 -10.99 -8.01 -3.46
N HIS A 53 -11.64 -8.19 -4.62
CA HIS A 53 -11.79 -9.50 -5.23
C HIS A 53 -10.45 -10.14 -5.58
N PHE A 54 -9.46 -9.36 -6.05
CA PHE A 54 -8.13 -9.87 -6.36
C PHE A 54 -7.45 -10.43 -5.10
N TRP A 55 -7.46 -9.65 -4.02
CA TRP A 55 -6.83 -10.04 -2.77
C TRP A 55 -7.55 -11.23 -2.09
N GLN A 56 -8.89 -11.26 -2.18
CA GLN A 56 -9.68 -12.41 -1.72
C GLN A 56 -9.36 -13.69 -2.49
N ALA A 57 -9.22 -13.60 -3.82
CA ALA A 57 -8.84 -14.73 -4.65
C ALA A 57 -7.42 -15.21 -4.33
N ALA A 58 -6.46 -14.31 -4.12
CA ALA A 58 -5.11 -14.67 -3.68
C ALA A 58 -5.16 -15.46 -2.37
N ASP A 59 -5.95 -15.01 -1.39
CA ASP A 59 -6.12 -15.71 -0.12
C ASP A 59 -6.83 -17.07 -0.24
N ALA A 60 -7.77 -17.22 -1.17
CA ALA A 60 -8.49 -18.47 -1.39
C ALA A 60 -7.64 -19.52 -2.14
N PHE A 61 -6.93 -19.09 -3.19
CA PHE A 61 -6.39 -20.01 -4.21
C PHE A 61 -4.88 -20.18 -4.19
N GLU A 62 -4.12 -19.34 -3.48
CA GLU A 62 -2.68 -19.56 -3.31
C GLU A 62 -2.41 -20.89 -2.59
N ARG A 63 -1.23 -21.50 -2.76
CA ARG A 63 -0.87 -22.75 -2.05
C ARG A 63 -0.62 -22.49 -0.56
N ALA A 64 -0.71 -23.52 0.29
CA ALA A 64 -0.62 -23.40 1.75
C ALA A 64 0.65 -22.69 2.28
N ASN A 65 1.77 -22.78 1.55
CA ASN A 65 3.04 -22.10 1.85
C ASN A 65 3.45 -21.09 0.77
N GLY A 66 2.47 -20.57 0.03
CA GLY A 66 2.65 -19.54 -1.00
C GLY A 66 2.55 -18.14 -0.41
N SER A 67 3.11 -17.17 -1.14
CA SER A 67 3.03 -15.76 -0.79
C SER A 67 2.02 -15.05 -1.67
N THR A 68 1.06 -14.36 -1.07
CA THR A 68 -0.02 -13.67 -1.79
C THR A 68 0.36 -12.25 -2.19
N TYR A 69 1.34 -11.64 -1.51
CA TYR A 69 1.86 -10.32 -1.88
C TYR A 69 3.32 -10.11 -1.43
N ARG A 70 3.92 -9.06 -2.00
CA ARG A 70 5.08 -8.35 -1.46
C ARG A 70 4.62 -6.96 -1.06
N GLU A 71 5.08 -6.48 0.07
CA GLU A 71 4.82 -5.12 0.55
C GLU A 71 6.13 -4.35 0.54
N ILE A 72 6.09 -3.12 0.04
CA ILE A 72 7.22 -2.19 0.07
C ILE A 72 6.77 -0.97 0.89
N GLU A 73 7.30 -0.84 2.10
CA GLU A 73 6.99 0.29 2.97
C GLU A 73 8.10 1.33 2.87
N ILE A 74 7.76 2.57 2.48
CA ILE A 74 8.74 3.63 2.16
C ILE A 74 8.40 4.91 2.91
N ALA A 75 9.37 5.49 3.62
CA ALA A 75 9.23 6.83 4.16
C ALA A 75 9.33 7.89 3.05
N LEU A 76 8.38 8.83 3.03
CA LEU A 76 8.36 9.94 2.09
C LEU A 76 8.94 11.19 2.75
N PRO A 77 9.61 12.09 1.98
CA PRO A 77 10.06 13.36 2.55
C PRO A 77 8.87 14.24 2.92
N ARG A 78 8.78 14.65 4.20
CA ARG A 78 7.74 15.57 4.70
C ARG A 78 7.84 16.99 4.13
N GLU A 79 8.96 17.32 3.48
CA GLU A 79 9.15 18.56 2.76
C GLU A 79 8.35 18.60 1.44
N LEU A 80 7.93 17.45 0.92
CA LEU A 80 7.03 17.36 -0.24
C LEU A 80 5.58 17.57 0.18
N ASN A 81 4.81 18.32 -0.60
CA ASN A 81 3.35 18.37 -0.40
C ASN A 81 2.66 17.09 -0.89
N GLU A 82 1.37 16.91 -0.57
CA GLU A 82 0.58 15.72 -0.92
C GLU A 82 0.64 15.37 -2.42
N ALA A 83 0.52 16.36 -3.30
CA ALA A 83 0.57 16.13 -4.75
C ALA A 83 1.95 15.65 -5.23
N GLN A 84 3.03 16.17 -4.64
CA GLN A 84 4.40 15.73 -4.92
C GLN A 84 4.67 14.33 -4.38
N ARG A 85 4.16 14.02 -3.17
CA ARG A 85 4.23 12.66 -2.59
C ARG A 85 3.50 11.65 -3.47
N LEU A 86 2.29 11.98 -3.92
CA LEU A 86 1.51 11.13 -4.82
C LEU A 86 2.23 10.91 -6.16
N ALA A 87 2.78 11.96 -6.77
CA ALA A 87 3.54 11.83 -8.00
C ALA A 87 4.76 10.90 -7.82
N LEU A 88 5.50 11.07 -6.72
CA LEU A 88 6.65 10.21 -6.38
C LEU A 88 6.23 8.73 -6.22
N VAL A 89 5.15 8.47 -5.49
CA VAL A 89 4.68 7.09 -5.27
C VAL A 89 4.18 6.44 -6.57
N ARG A 90 3.45 7.18 -7.42
CA ARG A 90 3.02 6.68 -8.73
C ARG A 90 4.19 6.33 -9.64
N ASP A 91 5.22 7.19 -9.69
CA ASP A 91 6.43 6.94 -10.47
C ASP A 91 7.17 5.69 -9.95
N PHE A 92 7.29 5.54 -8.63
CA PHE A 92 7.88 4.37 -8.00
C PHE A 92 7.09 3.08 -8.33
N VAL A 93 5.77 3.08 -8.14
CA VAL A 93 4.91 1.92 -8.43
C VAL A 93 5.01 1.52 -9.89
N LYS A 94 4.99 2.48 -10.82
CA LYS A 94 5.17 2.22 -12.25
C LYS A 94 6.51 1.56 -12.56
N GLN A 95 7.60 2.03 -11.94
CA GLN A 95 8.93 1.47 -12.12
C GLN A 95 9.01 0.02 -11.62
N GLU A 96 8.46 -0.26 -10.45
CA GLU A 96 8.59 -1.57 -9.81
C GLU A 96 7.62 -2.63 -10.34
N THR A 97 6.41 -2.24 -10.75
CA THR A 97 5.36 -3.19 -11.15
C THR A 97 5.23 -3.36 -12.66
N GLY A 98 5.63 -2.36 -13.45
CA GLY A 98 5.37 -2.30 -14.89
C GLY A 98 3.89 -2.59 -15.19
N ASP A 99 3.63 -3.44 -16.17
CA ASP A 99 2.27 -3.88 -16.53
C ASP A 99 1.98 -5.33 -16.05
N LYS A 100 2.86 -5.92 -15.24
CA LYS A 100 2.86 -7.37 -14.94
C LYS A 100 2.21 -7.72 -13.61
N HIS A 101 2.32 -6.84 -12.63
CA HIS A 101 1.92 -7.12 -11.25
C HIS A 101 0.75 -6.24 -10.86
N SER A 102 -0.36 -6.85 -10.43
CA SER A 102 -1.46 -6.15 -9.77
C SER A 102 -0.98 -5.56 -8.46
N TRP A 103 -1.39 -4.32 -8.18
CA TRP A 103 -0.93 -3.58 -7.01
C TRP A 103 -2.04 -2.75 -6.39
N THR A 104 -1.91 -2.50 -5.09
CA THR A 104 -2.66 -1.51 -4.33
C THR A 104 -1.65 -0.79 -3.48
N PHE A 105 -1.68 0.54 -3.47
CA PHE A 105 -0.85 1.34 -2.58
C PHE A 105 -1.71 2.26 -1.72
N ALA A 106 -1.16 2.64 -0.57
CA ALA A 106 -1.73 3.67 0.28
C ALA A 106 -0.63 4.61 0.79
N ILE A 107 -0.93 5.91 0.86
CA ILE A 107 -0.09 6.90 1.53
C ILE A 107 -0.72 7.21 2.88
N HIS A 108 0.04 6.97 3.96
CA HIS A 108 -0.32 7.37 5.31
C HIS A 108 0.50 8.58 5.73
N ASN A 109 -0.06 9.46 6.54
CA ASN A 109 0.63 10.63 7.11
C ASN A 109 0.23 10.84 8.59
N PRO A 110 0.60 9.91 9.49
CA PRO A 110 0.42 10.11 10.93
C PRO A 110 1.45 11.12 11.47
N LYS A 111 1.27 11.50 12.74
CA LYS A 111 2.28 12.28 13.48
C LYS A 111 3.42 11.37 13.96
N ALA A 112 4.64 11.79 13.72
CA ALA A 112 5.85 11.17 14.23
C ALA A 112 5.85 11.15 15.77
N SER A 113 6.24 10.02 16.36
CA SER A 113 6.27 9.84 17.81
C SER A 113 7.35 10.67 18.52
N ILE A 114 8.41 11.10 17.80
CA ILE A 114 9.56 11.79 18.38
C ILE A 114 9.36 13.31 18.39
N ASP A 115 9.05 13.91 17.24
CA ASP A 115 8.97 15.36 17.08
C ASP A 115 7.55 15.89 16.85
N GLY A 116 6.55 15.00 16.77
CA GLY A 116 5.14 15.35 16.54
C GLY A 116 4.82 15.88 15.14
N GLY A 117 5.82 15.96 14.25
CA GLY A 117 5.67 16.40 12.87
C GLY A 117 5.05 15.34 11.98
N GLU A 118 4.84 15.65 10.70
CA GLU A 118 4.36 14.68 9.71
C GLU A 118 5.34 13.52 9.51
N GLN A 119 4.80 12.30 9.38
CA GLN A 119 5.54 11.09 9.06
C GLN A 119 4.92 10.39 7.83
N PRO A 120 4.97 11.01 6.65
CA PRO A 120 4.37 10.43 5.47
C PRO A 120 5.12 9.16 5.05
N HIS A 121 4.40 8.10 4.75
CA HIS A 121 4.93 6.85 4.24
C HIS A 121 3.94 6.17 3.29
N ALA A 122 4.46 5.38 2.36
CA ALA A 122 3.67 4.58 1.44
C ALA A 122 3.78 3.10 1.79
N HIS A 123 2.68 2.37 1.61
CA HIS A 123 2.59 0.91 1.57
C HIS A 123 2.30 0.42 0.16
#